data_AF-A0A956ESC6-F1
#
_entry.id   AF-A0A956ESC6-F1
#
_cell.length_a   1.000
_cell.length_b   1.000
_cell.length_c   1.000
_cell.angle_alpha   90.00
_cell.angle_beta   90.00
_cell.angle_gamma   90.00
#
_symmetry.space_group_name_H-M   'P 1'
#
loop_
_entity.id
_entity.type
_entity.pdbx_description
1 polymer ?
#
loop_
_entity_poly.entity_id
_entity_poly.type
_entity_poly.pdbx_seq_one_letter_code
_entity_poly.pdbx_strand_id
1 'polypeptide(L)'
;MPFEIERLHSELARLRGGSPSHGLGAALSHQLAQDVVHFEQIGSTNDEAISAARQGAKHGSVFIADSQTAGRGRRGKSWSSPAGENLLFSVLVRSPLELKTAS
;
A
#
# COMPACT_ATOMS: atom_id res chain seq x y z
N MET A 1 13.32 16.61 -2.38
CA MET A 1 13.01 16.23 -3.77
C MET A 1 11.57 15.72 -3.77
N PRO A 2 10.61 16.34 -4.49
CA PRO A 2 9.27 15.79 -4.57
C PRO A 2 9.32 14.57 -5.49
N PHE A 3 8.83 13.43 -5.00
CA PHE A 3 8.74 12.19 -5.75
C PHE A 3 7.72 12.37 -6.89
N GLU A 4 8.09 12.06 -8.14
CA GLU A 4 7.12 11.94 -9.22
C GLU A 4 6.28 10.68 -8.95
N ILE A 5 5.10 10.90 -8.36
CA ILE A 5 4.09 9.86 -8.21
C ILE A 5 3.47 9.68 -9.60
N GLU A 6 3.86 8.65 -10.34
CA GLU A 6 3.04 8.15 -11.44
C GLU A 6 1.73 7.62 -10.83
N ARG A 7 0.73 8.50 -10.80
CA ARG A 7 -0.56 8.24 -10.21
C ARG A 7 -1.35 7.35 -11.17
N LEU A 8 -1.53 6.07 -10.83
CA LEU A 8 -2.32 5.14 -11.64
C LEU A 8 -3.82 5.42 -11.46
N HIS A 9 -4.28 6.54 -12.04
CA HIS A 9 -5.61 7.11 -11.78
C HIS A 9 -6.74 6.58 -12.66
N SER A 10 -6.41 6.05 -13.84
CA SER A 10 -7.41 5.74 -14.88
C SER A 10 -7.94 4.31 -14.82
N GLU A 11 -7.11 3.33 -14.47
CA GLU A 11 -7.48 1.90 -14.46
C GLU A 11 -8.27 1.50 -13.20
N LEU A 12 -7.89 2.00 -12.02
CA LEU A 12 -8.53 1.62 -10.75
C LEU A 12 -9.95 2.18 -10.59
N ALA A 13 -10.28 3.28 -11.26
CA ALA A 13 -11.63 3.82 -11.27
C ALA A 13 -12.65 2.85 -11.91
N ARG A 14 -12.20 2.01 -12.87
CA ARG A 14 -13.05 1.02 -13.55
C ARG A 14 -13.43 -0.15 -12.64
N LEU A 15 -12.56 -0.52 -11.71
CA LEU A 15 -12.80 -1.57 -10.71
C LEU A 15 -13.75 -1.14 -9.57
N ARG A 16 -14.03 0.17 -9.43
CA ARG A 16 -14.94 0.73 -8.43
C ARG A 16 -16.42 0.73 -8.86
N GLY A 17 -16.73 0.25 -10.07
CA GLY A 17 -18.09 0.30 -10.67
C GLY A 17 -19.07 -0.79 -10.22
N GLY A 18 -18.71 -1.65 -9.26
CA GLY A 18 -19.63 -2.65 -8.70
C GLY A 18 -20.52 -2.06 -7.62
N SER A 19 -21.84 -2.09 -7.82
CA SER A 19 -22.82 -1.62 -6.83
C SER A 19 -22.60 -2.32 -5.47
N PRO A 20 -22.51 -1.61 -4.34
CA PRO A 20 -22.17 -2.20 -3.05
C PRO A 20 -23.34 -3.03 -2.53
N SER A 21 -23.26 -4.35 -2.69
CA SER A 21 -24.10 -5.28 -1.93
C SER A 21 -23.62 -5.27 -0.48
N HIS A 22 -24.46 -4.68 0.38
CA HIS A 22 -24.31 -4.56 1.83
C HIS A 22 -23.53 -5.73 2.47
N GLY A 23 -22.29 -5.46 2.86
CA GLY A 23 -21.42 -6.39 3.57
C GLY A 23 -20.07 -5.72 3.89
N LEU A 24 -19.40 -6.15 4.97
CA LEU A 24 -18.08 -5.63 5.36
C LEU A 24 -17.08 -5.59 4.19
N GLY A 25 -17.18 -6.52 3.24
CA GLY A 25 -16.33 -6.56 2.04
C GLY A 25 -16.51 -5.39 1.07
N ALA A 26 -17.73 -4.85 0.94
CA ALA A 26 -18.02 -3.69 0.08
C ALA A 26 -17.61 -2.37 0.74
N ALA A 27 -17.65 -2.29 2.07
CA ALA A 27 -17.18 -1.11 2.80
C ALA A 27 -15.64 -0.98 2.74
N LEU A 28 -14.92 -2.11 2.79
CA LEU A 28 -13.44 -2.13 2.69
C LEU A 28 -12.94 -1.80 1.28
N SER A 29 -13.63 -2.26 0.22
CA SER A 29 -13.20 -2.03 -1.17
C SER A 29 -13.25 -0.55 -1.57
N HIS A 30 -14.15 0.26 -0.99
CA HIS A 30 -14.21 1.70 -1.23
C HIS A 30 -13.24 2.54 -0.39
N GLN A 31 -12.59 1.96 0.64
CA GLN A 31 -11.67 2.67 1.53
C GLN A 31 -10.20 2.36 1.24
N LEU A 32 -9.90 1.30 0.50
CA LEU A 32 -8.55 0.97 0.05
C LEU A 32 -8.28 1.50 -1.36
N ALA A 33 -7.02 1.45 -1.80
CA ALA A 33 -6.57 1.92 -3.12
C ALA A 33 -7.06 3.34 -3.47
N GLN A 34 -7.10 4.24 -2.47
CA GLN A 34 -7.50 5.64 -2.67
C GLN A 34 -6.49 6.38 -3.54
N ASP A 35 -5.21 6.08 -3.29
CA ASP A 35 -4.06 6.48 -4.08
C ASP A 35 -3.21 5.23 -4.27
N VAL A 36 -2.74 4.99 -5.50
CA VAL A 36 -1.82 3.88 -5.79
C VAL A 36 -0.58 4.44 -6.42
N VAL A 37 0.55 4.13 -5.80
CA VAL A 37 1.90 4.50 -6.23
C VAL A 37 2.63 3.23 -6.60
N HIS A 38 3.15 3.17 -7.81
CA HIS A 38 3.95 2.04 -8.30
C HIS A 38 5.41 2.46 -8.45
N PHE A 39 6.31 1.51 -8.20
CA PHE A 39 7.74 1.65 -8.38
C PHE A 39 8.28 0.43 -9.10
N GLU A 40 9.12 0.61 -10.13
CA GLU A 40 9.84 -0.52 -10.72
C GLU A 40 10.80 -1.16 -9.69
N GLN A 41 11.48 -0.33 -8.90
CA GLN A 41 12.38 -0.78 -7.84
C GLN A 41 12.41 0.23 -6.68
N ILE A 42 12.38 -0.26 -5.45
CA ILE A 42 12.46 0.56 -4.24
C ILE A 42 13.25 -0.14 -3.12
N GLY A 43 13.63 0.57 -2.06
CA GLY A 43 14.16 -0.07 -0.85
C GLY A 43 13.14 -1.01 -0.21
N SER A 44 11.98 -0.48 0.19
CA SER A 44 10.88 -1.23 0.79
C SER A 44 9.57 -0.45 0.64
N THR A 45 8.53 -1.09 0.11
CA THR A 45 7.17 -0.53 0.03
C THR A 45 6.64 -0.11 1.41
N ASN A 46 7.05 -0.81 2.48
CA ASN A 46 6.63 -0.49 3.83
C ASN A 46 7.34 0.76 4.38
N ASP A 47 8.61 0.97 4.04
CA ASP A 47 9.33 2.18 4.45
C ASP A 47 8.76 3.40 3.73
N GLU A 48 8.43 3.25 2.46
CA GLU A 48 7.77 4.31 1.70
C GLU A 48 6.39 4.63 2.27
N ALA A 49 5.59 3.60 2.58
CA ALA A 49 4.30 3.78 3.23
C ALA A 49 4.40 4.52 4.57
N ILE A 50 5.42 4.20 5.40
CA ILE A 50 5.68 4.91 6.67
C ILE A 50 6.09 6.36 6.41
N SER A 51 6.99 6.60 5.46
CA SER A 51 7.44 7.94 5.07
C SER A 51 6.26 8.80 4.61
N ALA A 52 5.45 8.29 3.68
CA ALA A 52 4.27 8.95 3.19
C ALA A 52 3.21 9.17 4.29
N ALA A 53 3.04 8.21 5.20
CA ALA A 53 2.12 8.36 6.34
C ALA A 53 2.51 9.53 7.25
N ARG A 54 3.80 9.73 7.50
CA ARG A 54 4.36 10.87 8.27
C ARG A 54 4.16 12.19 7.53
N GLN A 55 4.15 12.16 6.20
CA GLN A 55 3.87 13.32 5.34
C GLN A 55 2.37 13.59 5.15
N GLY A 56 1.50 12.79 5.79
CA GLY A 56 0.04 13.02 5.73
C GLY A 56 -0.68 12.28 4.61
N ALA A 57 -0.09 11.23 4.03
CA ALA A 57 -0.78 10.38 3.06
C ALA A 57 -2.11 9.83 3.60
N LYS A 58 -3.08 9.68 2.70
CA LYS A 58 -4.47 9.34 3.01
C LYS A 58 -4.60 7.90 3.51
N HIS A 59 -5.64 7.66 4.31
CA HIS A 59 -6.08 6.30 4.55
C HIS A 59 -6.38 5.61 3.22
N GLY A 60 -5.92 4.37 3.08
CA GLY A 60 -6.14 3.57 1.88
C GLY A 60 -5.13 3.80 0.76
N SER A 61 -4.09 4.62 0.96
CA SER A 61 -2.97 4.71 0.01
C SER A 61 -2.23 3.36 -0.06
N VAL A 62 -1.90 2.92 -1.28
CA VAL A 62 -1.22 1.67 -1.59
C VAL A 62 0.08 1.96 -2.32
N PHE A 63 1.14 1.29 -1.90
CA PHE A 63 2.47 1.38 -2.46
C PHE A 63 2.82 0.02 -3.01
N ILE A 64 3.11 -0.09 -4.30
CA ILE A 64 3.39 -1.34 -5.01
C ILE A 64 4.79 -1.24 -5.60
N ALA A 65 5.53 -2.34 -5.62
CA ALA A 65 6.79 -2.40 -6.35
C ALA A 65 6.97 -3.71 -7.12
N ASP A 66 7.68 -3.66 -8.24
CA ASP A 66 8.07 -4.90 -8.94
C ASP A 66 9.21 -5.59 -8.20
N SER A 67 10.14 -4.83 -7.62
CA SER A 67 11.26 -5.35 -6.81
C SER A 67 11.59 -4.49 -5.59
N GLN A 68 12.16 -5.13 -4.55
CA GLN A 68 12.70 -4.43 -3.37
C GLN A 68 14.17 -4.78 -3.13
N THR A 69 15.02 -3.76 -2.92
CA THR A 69 16.45 -3.92 -2.64
C THR A 69 16.75 -4.08 -1.15
N ALA A 70 15.83 -3.68 -0.27
CA ALA A 70 15.95 -3.73 1.19
C ALA A 70 14.68 -4.30 1.84
N GLY A 71 14.06 -5.30 1.19
CA GLY A 71 12.89 -6.01 1.70
C GLY A 71 13.17 -6.68 3.05
N ARG A 72 12.26 -6.52 4.01
CA ARG A 72 12.39 -7.08 5.36
C ARG A 72 11.20 -7.96 5.71
N GLY A 73 11.48 -9.19 6.10
CA GLY A 73 10.55 -10.10 6.73
C GLY A 73 10.51 -9.93 8.25
N ARG A 74 9.80 -10.85 8.91
CA ARG A 74 9.68 -10.85 10.38
C ARG A 74 11.00 -11.22 11.03
N ARG A 75 11.22 -10.71 12.25
CA ARG A 75 12.39 -11.02 13.09
C ARG A 75 13.73 -10.71 12.39
N GLY A 76 13.78 -9.63 11.61
CA GLY A 76 15.00 -9.14 10.98
C GLY A 76 15.52 -9.97 9.80
N LYS A 77 14.77 -10.98 9.33
CA LYS A 77 15.14 -11.71 8.12
C LYS A 77 15.00 -10.82 6.89
N SER A 78 15.98 -10.84 6.01
CA SER A 78 15.86 -10.22 4.69
C SER A 78 14.82 -10.96 3.84
N TRP A 79 14.09 -10.21 3.02
CA TRP A 79 13.18 -10.76 2.01
C TRP A 79 13.77 -10.47 0.64
N SER A 80 14.20 -11.52 -0.07
CA SER A 80 14.60 -11.41 -1.47
C SER A 80 13.36 -11.32 -2.34
N SER A 81 13.30 -10.35 -3.23
CA SER A 81 12.15 -10.13 -4.12
C SER A 81 12.59 -9.63 -5.49
N PRO A 82 12.97 -10.55 -6.39
CA PRO A 82 13.21 -10.25 -7.79
C PRO A 82 11.92 -9.78 -8.49
N ALA A 83 12.09 -9.01 -9.57
CA ALA A 83 10.99 -8.51 -10.38
C ALA A 83 10.21 -9.65 -11.05
N GLY A 84 8.88 -9.55 -11.03
CA GLY A 84 7.98 -10.52 -11.67
C GLY A 84 7.73 -11.82 -10.90
N GLU A 85 8.40 -12.02 -9.77
CA GLU A 85 8.25 -13.25 -8.97
C GLU A 85 7.31 -13.07 -7.77
N ASN A 86 7.06 -11.82 -7.34
CA ASN A 86 6.36 -11.52 -6.10
C ASN A 86 5.38 -10.36 -6.29
N LEU A 87 4.30 -10.37 -5.49
CA LEU A 87 3.45 -9.20 -5.31
C LEU A 87 3.93 -8.44 -4.07
N LEU A 88 4.57 -7.30 -4.28
CA LEU A 88 5.13 -6.47 -3.21
C LEU A 88 4.26 -5.23 -3.03
N PHE A 89 3.58 -5.12 -1.90
CA PHE A 89 2.78 -3.95 -1.61
C PHE A 89 2.65 -3.66 -0.12
N SER A 90 2.35 -2.40 0.19
CA SER A 90 2.01 -1.91 1.53
C SER A 90 0.78 -1.02 1.46
N VAL A 91 -0.06 -1.07 2.49
CA VAL A 91 -1.33 -0.32 2.56
C VAL A 91 -1.35 0.52 3.83
N LEU A 92 -1.66 1.81 3.68
CA LEU A 92 -1.79 2.72 4.82
C LEU A 92 -3.19 2.61 5.43
N VAL A 93 -3.27 1.97 6.59
CA VAL A 93 -4.52 1.86 7.38
C VAL A 93 -4.46 2.81 8.57
N ARG A 94 -5.48 3.67 8.71
CA ARG A 94 -5.68 4.50 9.91
C ARG A 94 -6.89 3.95 10.64
N SER A 95 -6.64 3.33 11.80
CA SER A 95 -7.70 2.82 12.66
C SER A 95 -8.27 3.97 13.50
N PRO A 96 -9.60 4.15 13.57
CA PRO A 96 -10.21 5.03 14.55
C PRO A 96 -10.17 4.44 15.98
N LEU A 97 -9.88 3.14 16.11
CA LEU A 97 -9.73 2.45 17.38
C LEU A 97 -8.26 2.50 17.81
N GLU A 98 -8.01 2.84 19.07
CA GLU A 98 -6.68 2.71 19.67
C GLU A 98 -6.21 1.26 19.60
N LEU A 99 -5.01 1.07 19.03
CA LEU A 99 -4.38 -0.24 18.98
C LEU A 99 -3.85 -0.56 20.37
N LYS A 100 -4.39 -1.60 21.00
CA LYS A 100 -3.78 -2.17 22.20
C LYS A 100 -2.47 -2.83 21.82
N THR A 101 -1.37 -2.36 22.40
CA THR A 101 -0.07 -3.02 22.27
C THR A 101 -0.17 -4.40 22.93
N ALA A 102 0.16 -5.46 22.20
CA ALA A 102 0.30 -6.79 22.80
C ALA A 102 1.46 -6.74 23.81
N SER A 103 1.15 -7.07 25.07
CA SER A 103 2.13 -7.21 26.17
C SER A 103 2.95 -8.48 26.01
#